data_AF-A0A0D0CED7-F1
#
_entry.id   AF-A0A0D0CED7-F1
#
_cell.length_a   1.000
_cell.length_b   1.000
_cell.length_c   1.000
_cell.angle_alpha   90.00
_cell.angle_beta   90.00
_cell.angle_gamma   90.00
#
_symmetry.space_group_name_H-M   'P 1'
#
loop_
_entity.id
_entity.type
_entity.pdbx_description
1 polymer ?
#
loop_
_entity_poly.entity_id
_entity_poly.type
_entity_poly.pdbx_seq_one_letter_code
_entity_poly.pdbx_strand_id
1 'polypeptide(L)'
;LRVDCVVCSDTFEDLICLHAPCSHYFCRHCIINMAEVANRDEGLLPLQCCQKQLPLNIVLSFLPGTLRTSFSAKCAESSTPPPMRIYCPNKRCSTFIGRALGRATPSEVSCPECNTAVCSGCGALAHLPDDCKENELTREVRKLATAKGWKTCPGCKAIVELRDGCWHMVCRCSTHFCYGCAAKWKTCRC
;
A
#
# COMPACT_ATOMS: atom_id res chain seq x y z
N LEU A 1 12.05 -33.19 12.23
CA LEU A 1 10.64 -33.01 12.64
C LEU A 1 9.82 -32.74 11.38
N ARG A 2 8.60 -33.26 11.31
CA ARG A 2 7.68 -33.05 10.17
C ARG A 2 6.52 -32.15 10.61
N VAL A 3 6.08 -31.28 9.71
CA VAL A 3 5.05 -30.27 9.97
C VAL A 3 4.08 -30.20 8.79
N ASP A 4 2.83 -29.83 9.07
CA ASP A 4 1.79 -29.73 8.04
C ASP A 4 1.62 -28.28 7.58
N CYS A 5 1.49 -28.11 6.26
CA CYS A 5 1.19 -26.81 5.68
C CYS A 5 -0.25 -26.39 6.00
N VAL A 6 -0.44 -25.20 6.56
CA VAL A 6 -1.79 -24.70 6.92
C VAL A 6 -2.69 -24.44 5.70
N VAL A 7 -2.11 -24.34 4.50
CA VAL A 7 -2.85 -24.02 3.26
C VAL A 7 -3.27 -25.28 2.50
N CYS A 8 -2.35 -26.23 2.28
CA CYS A 8 -2.64 -27.44 1.49
C CYS A 8 -2.80 -28.71 2.33
N SER A 9 -2.52 -28.65 3.64
CA SER A 9 -2.57 -29.80 4.57
C SER A 9 -1.59 -30.94 4.26
N ASP A 10 -0.66 -30.76 3.32
CA ASP A 10 0.41 -31.72 3.08
C ASP A 10 1.54 -31.59 4.13
N THR A 11 2.21 -32.71 4.40
CA THR A 11 3.30 -32.83 5.38
C THR A 11 4.68 -32.64 4.73
N PHE A 12 5.52 -31.81 5.35
CA PHE A 12 6.87 -31.49 4.88
C PHE A 12 7.91 -31.56 6.01
N GLU A 13 9.19 -31.48 5.66
CA GLU A 13 10.25 -31.25 6.64
C GLU A 13 10.21 -29.80 7.14
N ASP A 14 10.34 -29.62 8.45
CA ASP A 14 10.29 -28.31 9.11
C ASP A 14 11.29 -27.29 8.52
N LEU A 15 12.51 -27.75 8.22
CA LEU A 15 13.62 -26.93 7.70
C LEU A 15 13.32 -26.26 6.34
N ILE A 16 12.37 -26.79 5.56
CA ILE A 16 12.00 -26.26 4.25
C ILE A 16 10.66 -25.52 4.26
N CYS A 17 10.09 -25.29 5.44
CA CYS A 17 8.82 -24.59 5.61
C CYS A 17 9.03 -23.19 6.18
N LEU A 18 8.14 -22.27 5.83
CA LEU A 18 8.06 -20.98 6.49
C LEU A 18 7.27 -21.15 7.79
N HIS A 19 7.90 -20.82 8.92
CA HIS A 19 7.26 -20.80 10.23
C HIS A 19 6.75 -19.39 10.54
N ALA A 20 5.43 -19.24 10.71
CA ALA A 20 4.79 -17.95 10.94
C ALA A 20 4.79 -17.56 12.43
N PRO A 21 4.63 -16.26 12.78
CA PRO A 21 4.53 -15.79 14.17
C PRO A 21 3.31 -16.31 14.96
N CYS A 22 2.40 -17.03 14.31
CA CYS A 22 1.23 -17.69 14.89
C CYS A 22 1.42 -19.21 15.02
N SER A 23 2.64 -19.72 14.82
CA SER A 23 3.01 -21.14 14.89
C SER A 23 2.49 -22.04 13.78
N HIS A 24 1.90 -21.45 12.72
CA HIS A 24 1.56 -22.19 11.50
C HIS A 24 2.76 -22.32 10.55
N TYR A 25 2.76 -23.40 9.79
CA TYR A 25 3.76 -23.69 8.77
C TYR A 25 3.19 -23.54 7.36
N PHE A 26 4.03 -23.11 6.43
CA PHE A 26 3.70 -22.98 5.01
C PHE A 26 4.76 -23.66 4.16
N CYS A 27 4.34 -24.49 3.23
CA CYS A 27 5.24 -25.04 2.23
C CYS A 27 5.63 -23.98 1.20
N ARG A 28 6.76 -24.20 0.52
CA ARG A 28 7.29 -23.29 -0.50
C ARG A 28 6.27 -23.00 -1.61
N HIS A 29 5.54 -24.01 -2.07
CA HIS A 29 4.57 -23.86 -3.16
C HIS A 29 3.43 -22.92 -2.77
N CYS A 30 2.87 -23.08 -1.57
CA CYS A 30 1.80 -22.20 -1.08
C CYS A 30 2.27 -20.76 -0.88
N ILE A 31 3.50 -20.52 -0.39
CA ILE A 31 4.05 -19.16 -0.28
C ILE A 31 4.21 -18.50 -1.65
N ILE A 32 4.71 -19.23 -2.65
CA ILE A 32 4.82 -18.73 -4.03
C ILE A 32 3.45 -18.33 -4.57
N ASN A 33 2.45 -19.22 -4.46
CA ASN A 33 1.10 -18.93 -4.95
C ASN A 33 0.47 -17.73 -4.22
N MET A 34 0.59 -17.65 -2.90
CA MET A 34 0.11 -16.50 -2.12
C MET A 34 0.75 -15.19 -2.60
N ALA A 35 2.07 -15.19 -2.85
CA ALA A 35 2.78 -14.03 -3.36
C ALA A 35 2.34 -13.66 -4.79
N GLU A 36 2.11 -14.63 -5.67
CA GLU A 36 1.62 -14.38 -7.04
C GLU A 36 0.24 -13.73 -7.05
N VAL A 37 -0.68 -14.22 -6.22
CA VAL A 37 -2.04 -13.67 -6.12
C VAL A 37 -1.99 -12.26 -5.50
N ALA A 38 -1.23 -12.07 -4.41
CA ALA A 38 -1.09 -10.77 -3.77
C ALA A 38 -0.32 -9.74 -4.64
N ASN A 39 0.48 -10.19 -5.59
CA ASN A 39 1.12 -9.29 -6.57
C ASN A 39 0.09 -8.67 -7.54
N ARG A 40 -1.03 -9.37 -7.76
CA ARG A 40 -2.15 -8.92 -8.62
C ARG A 40 -3.22 -8.19 -7.84
N ASP A 41 -3.43 -8.55 -6.58
CA ASP A 41 -4.39 -7.91 -5.68
C ASP A 41 -3.70 -7.31 -4.45
N GLU A 42 -3.57 -5.99 -4.47
CA GLU A 42 -2.98 -5.23 -3.36
C GLU A 42 -3.77 -5.36 -2.06
N GLY A 43 -5.06 -5.71 -2.11
CA GLY A 43 -5.89 -5.94 -0.91
C GLY A 43 -5.44 -7.13 -0.07
N LEU A 44 -4.59 -8.01 -0.62
CA LEU A 44 -4.00 -9.16 0.07
C LEU A 44 -2.64 -8.83 0.70
N LEU A 45 -2.17 -7.59 0.58
CA LEU A 45 -0.92 -7.14 1.19
C LEU A 45 -1.16 -6.37 2.50
N PRO A 46 -0.28 -6.54 3.50
CA PRO A 46 0.80 -7.54 3.55
C PRO A 46 0.25 -8.96 3.74
N LEU A 47 1.02 -9.99 3.34
CA LEU A 47 0.64 -11.38 3.61
C LEU A 47 0.52 -11.61 5.12
N GLN A 48 -0.56 -12.28 5.52
CA GLN A 48 -0.90 -12.49 6.93
C GLN A 48 -1.32 -13.93 7.18
N CYS A 49 -1.11 -14.37 8.42
CA CYS A 49 -1.68 -15.58 8.98
C CYS A 49 -2.22 -15.29 10.38
N CYS A 50 -3.47 -15.65 10.66
CA CYS A 50 -4.13 -15.38 11.94
C CYS A 50 -4.02 -13.90 12.37
N GLN A 51 -4.23 -12.97 11.43
CA GLN A 51 -4.10 -11.51 11.63
C GLN A 51 -2.69 -11.04 12.01
N LYS A 52 -1.67 -11.90 11.90
CA LYS A 52 -0.25 -11.53 12.08
C LYS A 52 0.44 -11.47 10.74
N GLN A 53 1.21 -10.41 10.50
CA GLN A 53 1.98 -10.24 9.26
C GLN A 53 3.08 -11.30 9.17
N LEU A 54 3.25 -11.89 7.98
CA LEU A 54 4.38 -12.75 7.68
C LEU A 54 5.63 -11.88 7.46
N PRO A 55 6.78 -12.21 8.07
CA PRO A 55 8.01 -11.44 7.88
C PRO A 55 8.45 -11.42 6.41
N LEU A 56 8.52 -10.23 5.82
CA LEU A 56 8.80 -10.07 4.37
C LEU A 56 10.14 -10.69 3.97
N ASN A 57 11.19 -10.52 4.79
CA ASN A 57 12.51 -11.11 4.54
C ASN A 57 12.46 -12.64 4.45
N ILE A 58 11.62 -13.29 5.26
CA ILE A 58 11.43 -14.73 5.22
C ILE A 58 10.63 -15.09 3.96
N VAL A 59 9.50 -14.44 3.69
CA VAL A 59 8.70 -14.70 2.47
C VAL A 59 9.56 -14.61 1.21
N LEU A 60 10.37 -13.55 1.06
CA LEU A 60 11.22 -13.34 -0.10
C LEU A 60 12.23 -14.47 -0.35
N SER A 61 12.74 -15.14 0.70
CA SER A 61 13.68 -16.26 0.54
C SER A 61 13.04 -17.49 -0.13
N PHE A 62 11.71 -17.62 -0.03
CA PHE A 62 10.94 -18.69 -0.67
C PHE A 62 10.58 -18.38 -2.13
N LEU A 63 10.68 -17.12 -2.57
CA LEU A 63 10.27 -16.73 -3.92
C LEU A 63 11.40 -16.93 -4.95
N PRO A 64 11.08 -17.36 -6.19
CA PRO A 64 12.01 -17.36 -7.31
C PRO A 64 12.38 -15.93 -7.71
N GLY A 65 13.53 -15.74 -8.37
CA GLY A 65 14.15 -14.41 -8.56
C GLY A 65 13.23 -13.35 -9.17
N THR A 66 12.50 -13.67 -10.24
CA THR A 66 11.59 -12.73 -10.93
C THR A 66 10.39 -12.33 -10.05
N LEU A 67 9.76 -13.31 -9.39
CA LEU A 67 8.66 -13.07 -8.46
C LEU A 67 9.14 -12.31 -7.22
N ARG A 68 10.33 -12.62 -6.71
CA ARG A 68 10.94 -11.93 -5.56
C ARG A 68 11.09 -10.43 -5.82
N THR A 69 11.64 -10.06 -6.98
CA THR A 69 11.83 -8.65 -7.35
C THR A 69 10.50 -7.92 -7.47
N SER A 70 9.54 -8.49 -8.22
CA SER A 70 8.23 -7.86 -8.43
C SER A 70 7.40 -7.78 -7.13
N PHE A 71 7.38 -8.86 -6.33
CA PHE A 71 6.68 -8.88 -5.05
C PHE A 71 7.29 -7.91 -4.03
N SER A 72 8.62 -7.79 -3.98
CA SER A 72 9.30 -6.79 -3.14
C SER A 72 8.91 -5.37 -3.53
N ALA A 73 8.93 -5.06 -4.84
CA ALA A 73 8.49 -3.76 -5.36
C ALA A 73 7.02 -3.48 -5.00
N LYS A 74 6.14 -4.48 -5.15
CA LYS A 74 4.72 -4.36 -4.79
C LYS A 74 4.49 -4.16 -3.29
N CYS A 75 5.27 -4.82 -2.44
CA CYS A 75 5.26 -4.60 -1.00
C CYS A 75 5.72 -3.18 -0.64
N ALA A 76 6.76 -2.67 -1.30
CA ALA A 76 7.23 -1.29 -1.10
C ALA A 76 6.16 -0.26 -1.54
N GLU A 77 5.54 -0.46 -2.71
CA GLU A 77 4.44 0.38 -3.20
C GLU A 77 3.24 0.37 -2.25
N SER A 78 2.77 -0.81 -1.85
CA SER A 78 1.61 -0.98 -0.95
C SER A 78 1.84 -0.38 0.44
N SER A 79 3.08 -0.38 0.92
CA SER A 79 3.45 0.28 2.19
C SER A 79 3.29 1.81 2.15
N THR A 80 3.24 2.40 0.96
CA THR A 80 2.95 3.82 0.77
C THR A 80 1.45 3.99 0.55
N PRO A 81 0.74 4.86 1.30
CA PRO A 81 -0.68 5.09 1.06
C PRO A 81 -0.95 5.65 -0.35
N PRO A 82 -2.02 5.22 -1.07
CA PRO A 82 -2.26 5.62 -2.45
C PRO A 82 -2.20 7.13 -2.73
N PRO A 83 -2.77 8.03 -1.88
CA PRO A 83 -2.69 9.48 -2.13
C PRO A 83 -1.28 10.07 -2.02
N MET A 84 -0.33 9.31 -1.47
CA MET A 84 1.06 9.72 -1.30
C MET A 84 2.00 9.04 -2.30
N ARG A 85 1.50 8.18 -3.20
CA ARG A 85 2.34 7.48 -4.17
C ARG A 85 2.67 8.41 -5.34
N ILE A 86 3.92 8.35 -5.77
CA ILE A 86 4.39 8.99 -7.00
C ILE A 86 4.72 7.89 -8.00
N TYR A 87 4.14 8.01 -9.19
CA TYR A 87 4.41 7.14 -10.32
C TYR A 87 5.06 7.94 -11.44
N CYS A 88 5.81 7.27 -12.30
CA CYS A 88 6.32 7.90 -13.49
C CYS A 88 5.15 8.35 -14.41
N PRO A 89 5.09 9.61 -14.82
CA PRO A 89 4.02 10.12 -15.69
C PRO A 89 4.15 9.59 -17.14
N ASN A 90 5.31 9.05 -17.52
CA ASN A 90 5.49 8.36 -18.79
C ASN A 90 4.64 7.08 -18.81
N LYS A 91 3.60 7.07 -19.65
CA LYS A 91 2.63 5.98 -19.77
C LYS A 91 3.24 4.62 -20.12
N ARG A 92 4.39 4.59 -20.82
CA ARG A 92 5.10 3.34 -21.13
C ARG A 92 5.89 2.80 -19.94
N CYS A 93 6.24 3.66 -18.98
CA CYS A 93 7.01 3.28 -17.79
C CYS A 93 6.08 3.03 -16.60
N SER A 94 5.33 4.06 -16.15
CA SER A 94 4.41 3.99 -15.00
C SER A 94 5.00 3.41 -13.70
N THR A 95 6.33 3.33 -13.59
CA THR A 95 7.00 2.75 -12.41
C THR A 95 6.71 3.58 -11.16
N PHE A 96 6.49 2.90 -10.04
CA PHE A 96 6.42 3.52 -8.72
C PHE A 96 7.78 4.12 -8.34
N ILE A 97 7.82 5.44 -8.14
CA ILE A 97 9.05 6.19 -7.81
C ILE A 97 9.23 6.28 -6.30
N GLY A 98 8.14 6.37 -5.54
CA GLY A 98 8.19 6.47 -4.10
C GLY A 98 7.06 7.29 -3.50
N ARG A 99 7.33 7.84 -2.32
CA ARG A 99 6.35 8.61 -1.54
C ARG A 99 6.55 10.11 -1.73
N ALA A 100 5.46 10.84 -1.97
CA ALA A 100 5.42 12.30 -1.88
C ALA A 100 5.76 12.73 -0.46
N LEU A 101 6.90 13.42 -0.31
CA LEU A 101 7.48 13.73 1.00
C LEU A 101 6.75 14.84 1.75
N GLY A 102 5.64 15.37 1.24
CA GLY A 102 4.92 16.48 1.86
C GLY A 102 5.80 17.70 2.12
N ARG A 103 6.91 17.84 1.38
CA ARG A 103 7.80 19.00 1.48
C ARG A 103 7.02 20.25 1.08
N ALA A 104 7.27 21.35 1.76
CA ALA A 104 6.63 22.63 1.48
C ALA A 104 6.93 23.12 0.05
N THR A 105 8.06 22.71 -0.53
CA THR A 105 8.43 22.99 -1.92
C THR A 105 8.48 21.70 -2.73
N PRO A 106 7.74 21.62 -3.85
CA PRO A 106 7.89 20.56 -4.83
C PRO A 106 9.33 20.53 -5.34
N SER A 107 9.90 19.34 -5.46
CA SER A 107 11.24 19.13 -6.02
C SER A 107 11.17 18.19 -7.21
N GLU A 108 12.15 18.29 -8.10
CA GLU A 108 12.34 17.30 -9.15
C GLU A 108 12.87 15.99 -8.56
N VAL A 109 12.32 14.86 -9.03
CA VAL A 109 12.83 13.51 -8.79
C VAL A 109 12.89 12.75 -10.11
N SER A 110 13.99 12.05 -10.37
CA SER A 110 14.15 11.26 -11.59
C SER A 110 13.57 9.86 -11.42
N CYS A 111 12.83 9.39 -12.42
CA CYS A 111 12.39 8.00 -12.48
C CYS A 111 13.60 7.06 -12.60
N PRO A 112 13.73 6.03 -11.76
CA PRO A 112 14.90 5.14 -11.78
C PRO A 112 14.99 4.28 -13.05
N GLU A 113 13.88 4.05 -13.75
CA GLU A 113 13.81 3.15 -14.92
C GLU A 113 14.01 3.87 -16.25
N CYS A 114 13.44 5.06 -16.42
CA CYS A 114 13.47 5.79 -17.69
C CYS A 114 14.01 7.22 -17.59
N ASN A 115 14.54 7.60 -16.42
CA ASN A 115 15.13 8.90 -16.13
C ASN A 115 14.20 10.12 -16.39
N THR A 116 12.89 9.88 -16.55
CA THR A 116 11.91 10.96 -16.69
C THR A 116 11.89 11.80 -15.41
N ALA A 117 12.04 13.11 -15.54
CA ALA A 117 11.96 14.06 -14.44
C ALA A 117 10.50 14.26 -14.00
N VAL A 118 10.23 14.08 -12.71
CA VAL A 118 8.89 14.08 -12.11
C VAL A 118 8.84 15.08 -10.96
N CYS A 119 7.74 15.81 -10.85
CA CYS A 119 7.46 16.68 -9.70
C CYS A 119 7.06 15.85 -8.48
N SER A 120 7.81 15.98 -7.38
CA SER A 120 7.54 15.24 -6.13
C SER A 120 6.30 15.72 -5.36
N GLY A 121 5.72 16.86 -5.76
CA GLY A 121 4.51 17.41 -5.16
C GLY A 121 3.22 16.89 -5.80
N CYS A 122 3.13 16.92 -7.14
CA CYS A 122 1.93 16.55 -7.88
C CYS A 122 2.03 15.25 -8.67
N GLY A 123 3.24 14.69 -8.84
CA GLY A 123 3.50 13.48 -9.63
C GLY A 123 3.45 13.67 -11.16
N ALA A 124 3.28 14.90 -11.65
CA ALA A 124 3.37 15.23 -13.06
C ALA A 124 4.84 15.32 -13.54
N LEU A 125 5.05 15.62 -14.82
CA LEU A 125 6.39 15.98 -15.32
C LEU A 125 6.98 17.12 -14.49
N ALA A 126 8.29 17.12 -14.31
CA ALA A 126 8.97 18.20 -13.61
C ALA A 126 8.63 19.55 -14.25
N HIS A 127 8.37 20.54 -13.41
CA HIS A 127 7.99 21.90 -13.78
C HIS A 127 8.52 22.86 -12.71
N LEU A 128 8.45 24.16 -12.99
CA LEU A 128 8.83 25.17 -11.99
C LEU A 128 7.89 25.10 -10.77
N PRO A 129 8.37 25.34 -9.54
CA PRO A 129 7.54 25.22 -8.34
C PRO A 129 6.23 26.01 -8.39
N ASP A 130 6.23 27.19 -9.01
CA ASP A 130 5.06 28.08 -9.13
C ASP A 130 3.96 27.51 -10.06
N ASP A 131 4.32 26.58 -10.95
CA ASP A 131 3.39 25.89 -11.83
C ASP A 131 2.74 24.66 -11.19
N CYS A 132 3.09 24.34 -9.94
CA CYS A 132 2.54 23.21 -9.19
C CYS A 132 1.09 23.43 -8.78
N LYS A 133 0.17 23.32 -9.72
CA LYS A 133 -1.26 23.51 -9.49
C LYS A 133 -1.95 22.17 -9.22
N GLU A 134 -2.93 22.20 -8.32
CA GLU A 134 -3.81 21.05 -8.10
C GLU A 134 -4.57 20.73 -9.38
N ASN A 135 -4.55 19.46 -9.79
CA ASN A 135 -5.29 18.96 -10.93
C ASN A 135 -6.81 19.21 -10.77
N GLU A 136 -7.47 19.69 -11.83
CA GLU A 136 -8.91 19.96 -11.85
C GLU A 136 -9.74 18.75 -11.42
N LEU A 137 -9.40 17.54 -11.88
CA LEU A 137 -10.10 16.31 -11.48
C LEU A 137 -10.00 16.08 -9.97
N THR A 138 -8.84 16.32 -9.36
CA THR A 138 -8.66 16.21 -7.91
C THR A 138 -9.53 17.22 -7.17
N ARG A 139 -9.63 18.44 -7.69
CA ARG A 139 -10.50 19.48 -7.15
C ARG A 139 -11.97 19.10 -7.23
N GLU A 140 -12.43 18.57 -8.37
CA GLU A 140 -13.81 18.12 -8.56
C GLU A 140 -14.17 16.95 -7.64
N VAL A 141 -13.26 15.98 -7.47
CA VAL A 141 -13.44 14.87 -6.52
C VAL A 141 -13.56 15.38 -5.07
N ARG A 142 -12.78 16.40 -4.67
CA ARG A 142 -12.88 17.03 -3.35
C ARG A 142 -14.19 17.80 -3.16
N LYS A 143 -14.66 18.51 -4.19
CA LYS A 143 -15.97 19.19 -4.17
C LYS A 143 -17.10 18.18 -3.99
N LEU A 144 -17.08 17.09 -4.76
CA LEU A 144 -18.05 16.01 -4.64
C LEU A 144 -18.03 15.39 -3.23
N ALA A 145 -16.84 15.10 -2.69
CA ALA A 145 -16.68 14.57 -1.34
C ALA A 145 -17.31 15.49 -0.28
N THR A 146 -17.07 16.81 -0.40
CA THR A 146 -17.67 17.81 0.48
C THR A 146 -19.19 17.80 0.38
N ALA A 147 -19.73 17.81 -0.84
CA ALA A 147 -21.17 17.79 -1.10
C ALA A 147 -21.85 16.51 -0.57
N LYS A 148 -21.15 15.37 -0.58
CA LYS A 148 -21.64 14.09 -0.04
C LYS A 148 -21.37 13.89 1.44
N GLY A 149 -20.67 14.82 2.09
CA GLY A 149 -20.26 14.67 3.50
C GLY A 149 -19.19 13.60 3.74
N TRP A 150 -18.51 13.13 2.68
CA TRP A 150 -17.42 12.18 2.77
C TRP A 150 -16.23 12.76 3.53
N LYS A 151 -15.45 11.89 4.18
CA LYS A 151 -14.43 12.31 5.15
C LYS A 151 -13.05 11.95 4.67
N THR A 152 -12.12 12.83 4.97
CA THR A 152 -10.72 12.65 4.60
C THR A 152 -9.96 11.98 5.75
N CYS A 153 -9.31 10.86 5.47
CA CYS A 153 -8.47 10.16 6.45
C CYS A 153 -7.38 11.12 6.97
N PRO A 154 -7.23 11.29 8.30
CA PRO A 154 -6.25 12.22 8.85
C PRO A 154 -4.80 11.80 8.58
N GLY A 155 -4.55 10.49 8.41
CA GLY A 155 -3.23 9.92 8.18
C GLY A 155 -2.74 10.02 6.74
N CYS A 156 -3.55 9.57 5.77
CA CYS A 156 -3.14 9.51 4.35
C CYS A 156 -3.84 10.49 3.42
N LYS A 157 -4.83 11.25 3.92
CA LYS A 157 -5.66 12.17 3.13
C LYS A 157 -6.52 11.53 2.03
N ALA A 158 -6.73 10.21 2.08
CA ALA A 158 -7.72 9.55 1.23
C ALA A 158 -9.14 10.00 1.60
N ILE A 159 -9.99 10.21 0.58
CA ILE A 159 -11.43 10.43 0.76
C ILE A 159 -12.09 9.09 1.04
N VAL A 160 -12.93 9.03 2.07
CA VAL A 160 -13.58 7.83 2.57
C VAL A 160 -15.09 8.08 2.60
N GLU A 161 -15.84 7.20 1.94
CA GLU A 161 -17.30 7.10 2.05
C GLU A 161 -17.66 6.12 3.18
N LEU A 162 -18.63 6.50 4.03
CA LEU A 162 -19.29 5.60 4.97
C LEU A 162 -20.60 5.18 4.33
N ARG A 163 -20.73 3.87 4.04
CA ARG A 163 -22.00 3.31 3.55
C ARG A 163 -22.99 3.18 4.69
N ASP A 164 -22.58 2.47 5.75
CA ASP A 164 -23.38 2.24 6.95
C ASP A 164 -22.43 2.02 8.15
N GLY A 165 -22.92 2.24 9.37
CA GLY A 165 -22.26 1.78 10.60
C GLY A 165 -21.75 2.86 11.56
N CYS A 166 -20.73 2.49 12.34
CA CYS A 166 -20.21 3.28 13.46
C CYS A 166 -19.28 4.40 12.99
N TRP A 167 -19.14 5.43 13.82
CA TRP A 167 -18.16 6.51 13.63
C TRP A 167 -16.71 6.02 13.68
N HIS A 168 -16.41 4.85 14.24
CA HIS A 168 -15.06 4.27 14.21
C HIS A 168 -14.74 3.70 12.83
N MET A 169 -13.83 4.36 12.11
CA MET A 169 -13.33 3.90 10.82
C MET A 169 -11.86 3.48 10.86
N VAL A 170 -11.54 2.47 10.05
CA VAL A 170 -10.16 2.05 9.77
C VAL A 170 -9.90 2.28 8.30
N CYS A 171 -9.03 3.24 7.99
CA CYS A 171 -8.64 3.50 6.60
C CYS A 171 -7.75 2.37 6.06
N ARG A 172 -7.67 2.21 4.73
CA ARG A 172 -6.74 1.26 4.07
C ARG A 172 -5.26 1.50 4.42
N CYS A 173 -4.90 2.70 4.86
CA CYS A 173 -3.57 3.01 5.41
C CYS A 173 -3.41 2.61 6.90
N SER A 174 -4.33 1.81 7.44
CA SER A 174 -4.40 1.39 8.83
C SER A 174 -4.57 2.52 9.86
N THR A 175 -4.88 3.75 9.43
CA THR A 175 -5.22 4.82 10.36
C THR A 175 -6.64 4.63 10.88
N HIS A 176 -6.78 4.53 12.20
CA HIS A 176 -8.07 4.56 12.87
C HIS A 176 -8.50 6.02 13.09
N PHE A 177 -9.71 6.38 12.70
CA PHE A 177 -10.22 7.75 12.82
C PHE A 177 -11.73 7.79 13.07
N CYS A 178 -12.21 8.89 13.64
CA CYS A 178 -13.65 9.14 13.78
C CYS A 178 -14.20 9.73 12.49
N TYR A 179 -15.22 9.11 11.90
CA TYR A 179 -15.86 9.61 10.68
C TYR A 179 -16.62 10.93 10.92
N GLY A 180 -17.01 11.27 12.15
CA GLY A 180 -17.76 12.50 12.42
C GLY A 180 -16.92 13.73 12.20
N CYS A 181 -15.76 13.74 12.85
CA CYS A 181 -14.86 14.89 12.90
C CYS A 181 -13.56 14.70 12.11
N ALA A 182 -13.34 13.54 11.50
CA ALA A 182 -12.10 13.16 10.82
C ALA A 182 -10.82 13.18 11.71
N ALA A 183 -10.97 13.26 13.05
CA ALA A 183 -9.84 13.20 13.97
C ALA A 183 -9.35 11.76 14.18
N LYS A 184 -8.09 11.60 14.61
CA LYS A 184 -7.55 10.29 14.99
C LYS A 184 -8.45 9.64 16.07
N TRP A 185 -8.59 8.31 16.00
CA TRP A 185 -9.49 7.60 16.90
C TRP A 185 -9.09 7.83 18.36
N LYS A 186 -10.09 8.03 19.24
CA LYS A 186 -9.92 8.39 20.66
C LYS A 186 -9.20 9.72 20.94
N THR A 187 -9.08 10.62 19.95
CA THR A 187 -8.58 11.99 20.18
C THR A 187 -9.68 13.06 20.11
N CYS A 188 -10.92 12.70 19.74
CA CYS A 188 -12.09 13.59 19.86
C CYS A 188 -12.91 13.26 21.10
N ARG A 189 -13.82 14.18 21.46
CA ARG A 189 -14.87 13.98 22.48
C ARG A 189 -16.25 13.69 21.86
N CYS A 190 -16.27 13.56 20.54
CA CYS A 190 -17.28 12.76 19.89
C CYS A 190 -17.02 11.28 20.20
#